data_AF-A0A2G5C8W0-F1
#
_entry.id   AF-A0A2G5C8W0-F1
#
_cell.length_a   1.000
_cell.length_b   1.000
_cell.length_c   1.000
_cell.angle_alpha   90.00
_cell.angle_beta   90.00
_cell.angle_gamma   90.00
#
_symmetry.space_group_name_H-M   'P 1'
#
loop_
_entity.id
_entity.type
_entity.pdbx_description
1 polymer ?
#
loop_
_entity_poly.entity_id
_entity_poly.type
_entity_poly.pdbx_seq_one_letter_code
_entity_poly.pdbx_strand_id
1 'polypeptide(L)'
;MRAGVALSRLSSSTFQFGNLNQFPTIYKPNLLQLSSFSRSSNPSNINLSKKKLFHTVSSAMASSFMPEQARVPPAIELPTPPVTKFKIALCQLSVTEDKERNISHARKAIEEAAEKGVDLVLLPEIWNSPYSNDSFPIYAEDIDSGGDASPSTAMLSEVAHRLQITIVGGSIPERSGGRLYNTCCVFGKDGKLRAKHRKLHLFDIDIPGQITFKESKTLTAGENPTIVDTDVGRIGIGICYDIRFEELAMLYAARGAHLLCYPGAFNMTTGPLHWELLQRARATDNQLFVATCSPARDPRGGYVAWGHSTLVGPFGQVLATTEHEETTIIAEIDYSQIDLRRTNLPLGKQKRGDLYQLVDIHRLKSQ
;
A
#
# COMPACT_ATOMS: atom_id res chain seq x y z
N MET A 1 36.80 45.74 22.83
CA MET A 1 36.34 46.01 24.21
C MET A 1 34.88 46.42 24.17
N ARG A 2 34.04 45.69 24.94
CA ARG A 2 32.74 46.03 25.58
C ARG A 2 31.75 46.94 24.81
N ALA A 3 30.60 46.43 24.33
CA ALA A 3 29.38 46.01 25.04
C ALA A 3 28.53 47.18 25.58
N GLY A 4 27.22 47.20 25.23
CA GLY A 4 26.22 48.04 25.89
C GLY A 4 24.88 48.14 25.14
N VAL A 5 23.84 47.50 25.70
CA VAL A 5 22.48 47.29 25.18
C VAL A 5 21.49 48.36 25.69
N ALA A 6 20.47 48.71 24.90
CA ALA A 6 19.11 49.09 25.37
C ALA A 6 18.11 49.01 24.18
N LEU A 7 17.29 47.96 24.07
CA LEU A 7 15.92 47.80 24.61
C LEU A 7 14.89 48.83 24.10
N SER A 8 14.11 48.43 23.09
CA SER A 8 12.80 49.02 22.78
C SER A 8 11.72 47.93 22.84
N ARG A 9 10.61 48.30 23.50
CA ARG A 9 9.51 47.45 23.96
C ARG A 9 8.60 47.09 22.79
N LEU A 10 8.20 45.83 22.66
CA LEU A 10 7.05 45.42 21.85
C LEU A 10 5.93 44.94 22.77
N SER A 11 4.76 45.50 22.50
CA SER A 11 3.49 45.36 23.20
C SER A 11 2.90 43.97 23.05
N SER A 12 2.40 43.46 24.17
CA SER A 12 1.47 42.35 24.30
C SER A 12 0.16 42.59 23.53
N SER A 13 -0.17 41.70 22.60
CA SER A 13 -1.54 41.54 22.07
C SER A 13 -2.05 40.15 22.42
N THR A 14 -2.86 40.11 23.46
CA THR A 14 -3.65 38.98 23.95
C THR A 14 -4.67 38.57 22.89
N PHE A 15 -4.56 37.36 22.34
CA PHE A 15 -5.64 36.77 21.54
C PHE A 15 -6.56 35.95 22.46
N GLN A 16 -7.83 36.35 22.50
CA GLN A 16 -8.90 35.66 23.20
C GLN A 16 -9.23 34.34 22.49
N PHE A 17 -9.21 33.24 23.25
CA PHE A 17 -9.78 31.96 22.84
C PHE A 17 -11.30 32.00 22.92
N GLY A 18 -11.96 31.87 21.76
CA GLY A 18 -13.39 31.64 21.64
C GLY A 18 -13.73 30.18 21.93
N ASN A 19 -14.70 29.99 22.83
CA ASN A 19 -15.34 28.71 23.17
C ASN A 19 -15.87 27.98 21.93
N LEU A 20 -15.43 26.73 21.73
CA LEU A 20 -16.06 25.75 20.85
C LEU A 20 -16.35 24.48 21.66
N ASN A 21 -17.33 24.57 22.56
CA ASN A 21 -18.03 23.42 23.12
C ASN A 21 -19.43 23.40 22.48
N GLN A 22 -19.64 22.57 21.45
CA GLN A 22 -20.95 22.03 21.06
C GLN A 22 -20.82 21.03 19.91
N PHE A 23 -20.72 19.74 20.24
CA PHE A 23 -21.22 18.66 19.39
C PHE A 23 -21.85 17.59 20.30
N PRO A 24 -23.11 17.16 20.05
CA PRO A 24 -23.80 16.23 20.93
C PRO A 24 -23.37 14.79 20.67
N THR A 25 -22.92 14.13 21.74
CA THR A 25 -22.69 12.68 21.84
C THR A 25 -24.04 11.95 21.83
N ILE A 26 -24.31 11.16 20.80
CA ILE A 26 -25.42 10.20 20.79
C ILE A 26 -24.81 8.85 20.47
N TYR A 27 -24.73 7.95 21.46
CA TYR A 27 -24.99 6.51 21.35
C TYR A 27 -24.76 5.85 22.72
N LYS A 28 -25.84 5.40 23.37
CA LYS A 28 -25.82 4.41 24.46
C LYS A 28 -26.54 3.16 23.95
N PRO A 29 -25.94 1.95 24.00
CA PRO A 29 -26.70 0.73 23.76
C PRO A 29 -27.40 0.27 25.05
N ASN A 30 -28.71 0.05 24.95
CA ASN A 30 -29.51 -0.59 25.99
C ASN A 30 -29.18 -2.10 26.04
N LEU A 31 -28.84 -2.59 27.24
CA LEU A 31 -28.87 -4.01 27.56
C LEU A 31 -30.33 -4.46 27.74
N LEU A 32 -30.77 -5.46 26.98
CA LEU A 32 -31.97 -6.24 27.29
C LEU A 32 -31.54 -7.60 27.86
N GLN A 33 -31.98 -7.85 29.10
CA GLN A 33 -31.90 -9.13 29.78
C GLN A 33 -32.78 -10.17 29.08
N LEU A 34 -32.21 -11.34 28.77
CA LEU A 34 -32.96 -12.54 28.40
C LEU A 34 -33.23 -13.34 29.68
N SER A 35 -34.49 -13.47 30.05
CA SER A 35 -34.96 -14.39 31.09
C SER A 35 -35.25 -15.77 30.49
N SER A 36 -34.85 -16.78 31.25
CA SER A 36 -35.02 -18.21 31.04
C SER A 36 -36.47 -18.67 31.17
N PHE A 37 -36.90 -19.63 30.33
CA PHE A 37 -37.96 -20.56 30.68
C PHE A 37 -37.63 -21.99 30.22
N SER A 38 -37.94 -22.92 31.12
CA SER A 38 -37.57 -24.35 31.10
C SER A 38 -38.72 -25.27 30.69
N ARG A 39 -38.37 -26.37 30.00
CA ARG A 39 -38.93 -27.75 29.99
C ARG A 39 -40.46 -27.96 29.84
N SER A 40 -40.87 -28.80 28.88
CA SER A 40 -41.18 -30.23 29.13
C SER A 40 -41.74 -31.00 27.90
N SER A 41 -41.38 -32.29 27.91
CA SER A 41 -41.83 -33.54 27.25
C SER A 41 -43.05 -33.68 26.29
N ASN A 42 -42.76 -34.40 25.19
CA ASN A 42 -43.51 -35.34 24.31
C ASN A 42 -44.61 -36.25 24.95
N PRO A 43 -45.34 -37.12 24.18
CA PRO A 43 -45.76 -37.11 22.76
C PRO A 43 -47.23 -37.60 22.55
N SER A 44 -47.80 -37.52 21.33
CA SER A 44 -48.80 -38.50 20.87
C SER A 44 -49.06 -38.48 19.35
N ASN A 45 -49.26 -39.68 18.82
CA ASN A 45 -49.50 -40.07 17.44
C ASN A 45 -50.79 -39.52 16.84
N ILE A 46 -50.73 -38.98 15.62
CA ILE A 46 -51.84 -39.05 14.66
C ILE A 46 -51.30 -39.37 13.27
N ASN A 47 -51.73 -40.52 12.76
CA ASN A 47 -51.49 -41.03 11.42
C ASN A 47 -52.58 -40.47 10.50
N LEU A 48 -52.21 -39.71 9.46
CA LEU A 48 -53.15 -39.25 8.44
C LEU A 48 -52.43 -39.16 7.08
N SER A 49 -52.72 -40.15 6.25
CA SER A 49 -52.38 -40.20 4.84
C SER A 49 -53.00 -39.02 4.09
N LYS A 50 -52.18 -38.09 3.60
CA LYS A 50 -52.57 -37.17 2.52
C LYS A 50 -51.42 -37.03 1.53
N LYS A 51 -51.73 -37.40 0.29
CA LYS A 51 -50.93 -37.21 -0.92
C LYS A 51 -50.24 -35.82 -0.89
N LYS A 52 -48.91 -35.79 -0.73
CA LYS A 52 -48.13 -34.60 -1.04
C LYS A 52 -47.76 -34.66 -2.52
N LEU A 53 -48.43 -33.80 -3.27
CA LEU A 53 -47.96 -33.32 -4.56
C LEU A 53 -46.50 -32.88 -4.36
N PHE A 54 -45.55 -33.54 -5.03
CA PHE A 54 -44.18 -33.03 -5.12
C PHE A 54 -44.22 -31.77 -5.98
N HIS A 55 -44.47 -30.62 -5.36
CA HIS A 55 -44.01 -29.36 -5.91
C HIS A 55 -42.50 -29.33 -5.71
N THR A 56 -41.78 -29.63 -6.78
CA THR A 56 -40.41 -29.20 -6.95
C THR A 56 -40.40 -27.67 -6.88
N VAL A 57 -40.17 -27.13 -5.68
CA VAL A 57 -39.80 -25.71 -5.54
C VAL A 57 -38.37 -25.60 -6.00
N SER A 58 -38.17 -25.66 -7.33
CA SER A 58 -36.97 -25.11 -7.95
C SER A 58 -37.22 -23.62 -8.13
N SER A 59 -37.00 -22.85 -7.08
CA SER A 59 -36.77 -21.42 -7.20
C SER A 59 -35.69 -21.01 -6.20
N ALA A 60 -34.50 -21.59 -6.36
CA ALA A 60 -33.32 -20.79 -6.10
C ALA A 60 -33.41 -19.64 -7.12
N MET A 61 -33.95 -18.49 -6.70
CA MET A 61 -33.77 -17.25 -7.44
C MET A 61 -32.26 -17.13 -7.61
N ALA A 62 -31.74 -17.45 -8.79
CA ALA A 62 -30.35 -17.26 -9.11
C ALA A 62 -30.06 -15.80 -8.77
N SER A 63 -29.15 -15.59 -7.81
CA SER A 63 -28.80 -14.26 -7.32
C SER A 63 -28.51 -13.39 -8.55
N SER A 64 -29.26 -12.30 -8.72
CA SER A 64 -29.14 -11.41 -9.89
C SER A 64 -27.78 -10.72 -9.98
N PHE A 65 -26.88 -10.92 -9.01
CA PHE A 65 -25.60 -10.23 -8.92
C PHE A 65 -24.50 -10.83 -9.83
N MET A 66 -24.56 -12.10 -10.19
CA MET A 66 -23.54 -12.79 -11.02
C MET A 66 -22.07 -12.41 -10.64
N PRO A 67 -21.67 -12.48 -9.36
CA PRO A 67 -20.36 -12.00 -8.88
C PRO A 67 -19.15 -12.65 -9.58
N GLU A 68 -19.30 -13.89 -10.03
CA GLU A 68 -18.32 -14.62 -10.83
C GLU A 68 -18.00 -13.95 -12.17
N GLN A 69 -18.95 -13.19 -12.73
CA GLN A 69 -18.78 -12.47 -13.99
C GLN A 69 -18.17 -11.08 -13.80
N ALA A 70 -18.07 -10.57 -12.56
CA ALA A 70 -17.60 -9.21 -12.29
C ALA A 70 -16.10 -9.01 -12.61
N ARG A 71 -15.38 -10.07 -12.98
CA ARG A 71 -13.97 -10.05 -13.32
C ARG A 71 -13.69 -11.01 -14.48
N VAL A 72 -12.91 -10.55 -15.46
CA VAL A 72 -12.53 -11.33 -16.63
C VAL A 72 -11.01 -11.26 -16.82
N PRO A 73 -10.25 -12.35 -16.58
CA PRO A 73 -10.72 -13.67 -16.15
C PRO A 73 -11.30 -13.63 -14.72
N PRO A 74 -11.95 -14.70 -14.23
CA PRO A 74 -12.39 -14.79 -12.84
C PRO A 74 -11.24 -14.56 -11.85
N ALA A 75 -11.54 -14.04 -10.66
CA ALA A 75 -10.52 -13.94 -9.61
C ALA A 75 -9.95 -15.33 -9.32
N ILE A 76 -8.63 -15.41 -9.11
CA ILE A 76 -8.03 -16.66 -8.67
C ILE A 76 -8.43 -16.96 -7.23
N GLU A 77 -8.40 -18.23 -6.86
CA GLU A 77 -8.42 -18.61 -5.45
C GLU A 77 -7.22 -17.98 -4.74
N LEU A 78 -7.46 -17.47 -3.54
CA LEU A 78 -6.43 -16.80 -2.75
C LEU A 78 -5.37 -17.83 -2.37
N PRO A 79 -4.10 -17.63 -2.79
CA PRO A 79 -3.06 -18.55 -2.39
C PRO A 79 -2.87 -18.47 -0.89
N THR A 80 -2.68 -19.60 -0.21
CA THR A 80 -2.33 -19.58 1.22
C THR A 80 -0.98 -18.88 1.39
N PRO A 81 -0.90 -17.80 2.20
CA PRO A 81 0.37 -17.14 2.42
C PRO A 81 1.32 -18.08 3.18
N PRO A 82 2.64 -18.06 2.91
CA PRO A 82 3.60 -18.93 3.60
C PRO A 82 3.68 -18.71 5.10
N VAL A 83 3.27 -17.53 5.57
CA VAL A 83 3.21 -17.13 6.97
C VAL A 83 1.88 -16.46 7.28
N THR A 84 1.37 -16.62 8.51
CA THR A 84 0.14 -15.95 8.96
C THR A 84 0.41 -14.54 9.48
N LYS A 85 1.50 -14.37 10.23
CA LYS A 85 1.92 -13.13 10.87
C LYS A 85 3.40 -12.87 10.60
N PHE A 86 3.76 -11.62 10.38
CA PHE A 86 5.15 -11.18 10.23
C PHE A 86 5.28 -9.70 10.51
N LYS A 87 6.51 -9.21 10.69
CA LYS A 87 6.78 -7.77 10.86
C LYS A 87 7.27 -7.14 9.56
N ILE A 88 6.71 -5.98 9.24
CA ILE A 88 7.16 -5.12 8.15
C ILE A 88 7.83 -3.86 8.70
N ALA A 89 8.92 -3.42 8.08
CA ALA A 89 9.51 -2.10 8.31
C ALA A 89 9.26 -1.17 7.12
N LEU A 90 8.86 0.08 7.40
CA LEU A 90 8.76 1.15 6.40
C LEU A 90 9.85 2.17 6.71
N CYS A 91 10.89 2.22 5.89
CA CYS A 91 12.06 3.06 6.12
C CYS A 91 11.88 4.41 5.42
N GLN A 92 11.38 5.41 6.14
CA GLN A 92 11.27 6.78 5.63
C GLN A 92 12.64 7.45 5.65
N LEU A 93 13.33 7.44 4.51
CA LEU A 93 14.72 7.90 4.39
C LEU A 93 14.81 9.38 3.97
N SER A 94 15.75 10.12 4.54
CA SER A 94 16.24 11.37 3.97
C SER A 94 17.13 11.09 2.77
N VAL A 95 16.79 11.71 1.65
CA VAL A 95 17.44 11.51 0.36
C VAL A 95 18.24 12.74 -0.01
N THR A 96 19.48 12.53 -0.46
CA THR A 96 20.41 13.60 -0.82
C THR A 96 20.87 13.49 -2.27
N GLU A 97 21.69 14.43 -2.73
CA GLU A 97 22.34 14.36 -4.05
C GLU A 97 23.52 13.36 -4.09
N ASP A 98 24.00 12.90 -2.95
CA ASP A 98 25.08 11.91 -2.86
C ASP A 98 24.50 10.49 -2.90
N LYS A 99 24.63 9.81 -4.05
CA LYS A 99 24.13 8.46 -4.26
C LYS A 99 24.77 7.45 -3.30
N GLU A 100 26.09 7.51 -3.10
CA GLU A 100 26.81 6.55 -2.26
C GLU A 100 26.38 6.69 -0.79
N ARG A 101 26.19 7.93 -0.33
CA ARG A 101 25.60 8.22 0.96
C ARG A 101 24.19 7.64 1.07
N ASN A 102 23.32 7.86 0.08
CA ASN A 102 21.95 7.33 0.09
C ASN A 102 21.93 5.79 0.16
N ILE A 103 22.78 5.10 -0.60
CA ILE A 103 22.94 3.64 -0.57
C ILE A 103 23.42 3.15 0.79
N SER A 104 24.47 3.77 1.33
CA SER A 104 24.99 3.44 2.66
C SER A 104 23.95 3.67 3.76
N HIS A 105 23.14 4.72 3.60
CA HIS A 105 22.08 5.05 4.53
C HIS A 105 20.92 4.06 4.50
N ALA A 106 20.44 3.72 3.30
CA ALA A 106 19.39 2.72 3.12
C ALA A 106 19.81 1.36 3.69
N ARG A 107 21.06 0.94 3.44
CA ARG A 107 21.67 -0.26 4.05
C ARG A 107 21.56 -0.23 5.56
N LYS A 108 21.99 0.87 6.21
CA LYS A 108 21.95 1.01 7.66
C LYS A 108 20.53 0.89 8.21
N ALA A 109 19.56 1.57 7.58
CA ALA A 109 18.16 1.51 7.99
C ALA A 109 17.58 0.08 7.85
N ILE A 110 17.94 -0.65 6.80
CA ILE A 110 17.55 -2.06 6.61
C ILE A 110 18.16 -2.94 7.71
N GLU A 111 19.43 -2.78 8.02
CA GLU A 111 20.13 -3.54 9.06
C GLU A 111 19.53 -3.28 10.44
N GLU A 112 19.32 -2.02 10.82
CA GLU A 112 18.67 -1.62 12.08
C GLU A 112 17.22 -2.13 12.19
N ALA A 113 16.51 -2.26 11.07
CA ALA A 113 15.19 -2.87 11.04
C ALA A 113 15.28 -4.39 11.23
N ALA A 114 16.22 -5.06 10.56
CA ALA A 114 16.45 -6.50 10.65
C ALA A 114 16.80 -6.95 12.08
N GLU A 115 17.57 -6.16 12.82
CA GLU A 115 17.86 -6.39 14.25
C GLU A 115 16.59 -6.47 15.12
N LYS A 116 15.48 -5.88 14.67
CA LYS A 116 14.18 -5.90 15.36
C LYS A 116 13.27 -7.05 14.91
N GLY A 117 13.81 -7.97 14.12
CA GLY A 117 13.14 -9.20 13.66
C GLY A 117 12.07 -8.94 12.62
N VAL A 118 12.35 -8.07 11.63
CA VAL A 118 11.45 -7.83 10.50
C VAL A 118 11.66 -8.87 9.42
N ASP A 119 10.59 -9.29 8.76
CA ASP A 119 10.64 -10.24 7.65
C ASP A 119 10.58 -9.54 6.28
N LEU A 120 10.04 -8.32 6.26
CA LEU A 120 9.86 -7.49 5.07
C LEU A 120 10.30 -6.05 5.34
N VAL A 121 11.10 -5.49 4.45
CA VAL A 121 11.41 -4.05 4.41
C VAL A 121 10.81 -3.42 3.16
N LEU A 122 10.22 -2.24 3.30
CA LEU A 122 9.81 -1.36 2.20
C LEU A 122 10.62 -0.06 2.25
N LEU A 123 11.33 0.23 1.15
CA LEU A 123 12.02 1.51 0.93
C LEU A 123 11.13 2.50 0.15
N PRO A 124 11.49 3.80 0.11
CA PRO A 124 10.67 4.82 -0.54
C PRO A 124 10.91 4.95 -2.05
N GLU A 125 10.08 5.74 -2.74
CA GLU A 125 10.27 6.08 -4.16
C GLU A 125 11.53 6.92 -4.37
N ILE A 126 12.31 6.59 -5.42
CA ILE A 126 13.54 7.27 -5.85
C ILE A 126 14.45 7.58 -4.64
N TRP A 127 14.75 6.55 -3.85
CA TRP A 127 15.48 6.72 -2.60
C TRP A 127 16.99 6.92 -2.79
N ASN A 128 17.51 6.59 -3.98
CA ASN A 128 18.94 6.66 -4.27
C ASN A 128 19.40 8.02 -4.85
N SER A 129 18.49 8.95 -5.13
CA SER A 129 18.79 10.20 -5.83
C SER A 129 17.71 11.28 -5.64
N PRO A 130 17.98 12.56 -5.95
CA PRO A 130 16.95 13.59 -5.92
C PRO A 130 15.82 13.31 -6.92
N TYR A 131 14.57 13.58 -6.52
CA TYR A 131 13.40 13.41 -7.39
C TYR A 131 13.25 14.60 -8.35
N SER A 132 13.91 14.53 -9.51
CA SER A 132 13.80 15.55 -10.55
C SER A 132 14.10 15.01 -11.95
N ASN A 133 13.50 15.64 -12.98
CA ASN A 133 13.73 15.29 -14.39
C ASN A 133 15.19 15.43 -14.82
N ASP A 134 15.96 16.35 -14.21
CA ASP A 134 17.37 16.57 -14.53
C ASP A 134 18.26 15.52 -13.83
N SER A 135 17.83 15.03 -12.67
CA SER A 135 18.55 14.00 -11.92
C SER A 135 18.38 12.61 -12.54
N PHE A 136 17.17 12.24 -13.00
CA PHE A 136 16.92 10.85 -13.43
C PHE A 136 17.95 10.29 -14.43
N PRO A 137 18.37 11.00 -15.49
CA PRO A 137 19.36 10.47 -16.43
C PRO A 137 20.75 10.27 -15.82
N ILE A 138 21.15 11.15 -14.89
CA ILE A 138 22.47 11.13 -14.25
C ILE A 138 22.56 9.98 -13.25
N TYR A 139 21.48 9.76 -12.50
CA TYR A 139 21.45 8.78 -11.42
C TYR A 139 20.92 7.41 -11.86
N ALA A 140 20.45 7.26 -13.10
CA ALA A 140 19.90 6.00 -13.58
C ALA A 140 20.94 4.87 -13.61
N GLU A 141 20.48 3.70 -13.19
CA GLU A 141 21.29 2.47 -13.12
C GLU A 141 20.80 1.44 -14.12
N ASP A 142 21.71 0.63 -14.64
CA ASP A 142 21.36 -0.53 -15.49
C ASP A 142 21.18 -1.76 -14.60
N ILE A 143 19.93 -1.98 -14.18
CA ILE A 143 19.53 -3.07 -13.29
C ILE A 143 19.82 -4.44 -13.91
N ASP A 144 19.68 -4.57 -15.24
CA ASP A 144 19.85 -5.85 -15.92
C ASP A 144 21.33 -6.23 -16.07
N SER A 145 22.22 -5.24 -16.17
CA SER A 145 23.68 -5.44 -16.14
C SER A 145 24.20 -5.80 -14.74
N GLY A 146 23.54 -5.33 -13.66
CA GLY A 146 23.89 -5.65 -12.28
C GLY A 146 25.27 -5.13 -11.83
N GLY A 147 25.72 -5.55 -10.64
CA GLY A 147 27.04 -5.18 -10.09
C GLY A 147 27.24 -3.66 -10.01
N ASP A 148 28.40 -3.18 -10.50
CA ASP A 148 28.75 -1.76 -10.48
C ASP A 148 27.86 -0.91 -11.40
N ALA A 149 27.15 -1.51 -12.36
CA ALA A 149 26.19 -0.81 -13.20
C ALA A 149 24.86 -0.53 -12.46
N SER A 150 24.60 -1.25 -11.36
CA SER A 150 23.49 -0.98 -10.44
C SER A 150 23.87 -1.22 -8.97
N PRO A 151 24.68 -0.33 -8.38
CA PRO A 151 25.11 -0.46 -6.99
C PRO A 151 23.95 -0.45 -5.99
N SER A 152 22.84 0.24 -6.33
CA SER A 152 21.65 0.28 -5.48
C SER A 152 21.03 -1.11 -5.37
N THR A 153 20.83 -1.80 -6.50
CA THR A 153 20.23 -3.15 -6.50
C THR A 153 21.19 -4.24 -6.02
N ALA A 154 22.49 -4.10 -6.30
CA ALA A 154 23.53 -4.98 -5.78
C ALA A 154 23.56 -4.95 -4.23
N MET A 155 23.48 -3.75 -3.64
CA MET A 155 23.34 -3.59 -2.19
C MET A 155 22.09 -4.31 -1.66
N LEU A 156 20.92 -4.06 -2.26
CA LEU A 156 19.65 -4.66 -1.81
C LEU A 156 19.67 -6.20 -1.89
N SER A 157 20.25 -6.76 -2.96
CA SER A 157 20.43 -8.20 -3.14
C SER A 157 21.31 -8.80 -2.04
N GLU A 158 22.46 -8.18 -1.77
CA GLU A 158 23.39 -8.66 -0.74
C GLU A 158 22.78 -8.61 0.66
N VAL A 159 22.14 -7.48 1.05
CA VAL A 159 21.56 -7.36 2.39
C VAL A 159 20.33 -8.25 2.57
N ALA A 160 19.51 -8.44 1.53
CA ALA A 160 18.38 -9.38 1.58
C ALA A 160 18.86 -10.81 1.87
N HIS A 161 19.93 -11.26 1.17
CA HIS A 161 20.53 -12.57 1.41
C HIS A 161 21.17 -12.67 2.80
N ARG A 162 22.00 -11.70 3.19
CA ARG A 162 22.72 -11.76 4.46
C ARG A 162 21.79 -11.73 5.67
N LEU A 163 20.73 -10.91 5.61
CA LEU A 163 19.79 -10.73 6.71
C LEU A 163 18.61 -11.70 6.64
N GLN A 164 18.48 -12.49 5.57
CA GLN A 164 17.38 -13.44 5.35
C GLN A 164 15.99 -12.78 5.43
N ILE A 165 15.84 -11.61 4.80
CA ILE A 165 14.60 -10.83 4.73
C ILE A 165 14.16 -10.61 3.29
N THR A 166 12.85 -10.39 3.09
CA THR A 166 12.32 -9.89 1.81
C THR A 166 12.47 -8.36 1.78
N ILE A 167 12.85 -7.80 0.63
CA ILE A 167 12.97 -6.35 0.47
C ILE A 167 12.18 -5.91 -0.76
N VAL A 168 11.18 -5.07 -0.54
CA VAL A 168 10.59 -4.24 -1.59
C VAL A 168 11.44 -2.96 -1.64
N GLY A 169 12.36 -2.94 -2.60
CA GLY A 169 13.49 -2.01 -2.69
C GLY A 169 13.13 -0.59 -3.08
N GLY A 170 11.93 -0.10 -2.74
CA GLY A 170 11.50 1.23 -3.09
C GLY A 170 11.53 1.41 -4.59
N SER A 171 11.93 2.58 -5.09
CA SER A 171 12.30 2.68 -6.51
C SER A 171 13.58 3.46 -6.74
N ILE A 172 14.17 3.26 -7.92
CA ILE A 172 15.31 4.01 -8.44
C ILE A 172 15.07 4.37 -9.92
N PRO A 173 15.77 5.38 -10.48
CA PRO A 173 15.80 5.57 -11.91
C PRO A 173 16.54 4.39 -12.57
N GLU A 174 15.91 3.72 -13.52
CA GLU A 174 16.48 2.61 -14.28
C GLU A 174 16.79 3.08 -15.71
N ARG A 175 17.95 2.68 -16.23
CA ARG A 175 18.30 2.82 -17.65
C ARG A 175 18.18 1.45 -18.33
N SER A 176 17.38 1.37 -19.39
CA SER A 176 17.21 0.13 -20.15
C SER A 176 16.81 0.42 -21.60
N GLY A 177 17.58 -0.10 -22.55
CA GLY A 177 17.31 0.06 -23.98
C GLY A 177 17.20 1.51 -24.44
N GLY A 178 18.07 2.40 -23.94
CA GLY A 178 18.07 3.83 -24.25
C GLY A 178 16.94 4.64 -23.60
N ARG A 179 16.06 3.99 -22.83
CA ARG A 179 14.95 4.62 -22.11
C ARG A 179 15.24 4.66 -20.60
N LEU A 180 14.52 5.54 -19.91
CA LEU A 180 14.58 5.68 -18.46
C LEU A 180 13.24 5.29 -17.83
N TYR A 181 13.26 4.68 -16.66
CA TYR A 181 12.06 4.24 -15.94
C TYR A 181 12.17 4.56 -14.44
N ASN A 182 11.04 4.66 -13.76
CA ASN A 182 10.97 4.66 -12.29
C ASN A 182 10.68 3.22 -11.86
N THR A 183 11.65 2.54 -11.25
CA THR A 183 11.64 1.08 -11.14
C THR A 183 11.82 0.60 -9.71
N CYS A 184 10.88 -0.23 -9.25
CA CYS A 184 10.90 -0.93 -7.99
C CYS A 184 11.33 -2.38 -8.18
N CYS A 185 12.36 -2.81 -7.43
CA CYS A 185 12.85 -4.19 -7.42
C CYS A 185 12.45 -4.88 -6.12
N VAL A 186 12.04 -6.15 -6.21
CA VAL A 186 11.72 -6.99 -5.05
C VAL A 186 12.76 -8.09 -4.93
N PHE A 187 13.42 -8.19 -3.78
CA PHE A 187 14.42 -9.22 -3.48
C PHE A 187 13.88 -10.20 -2.44
N GLY A 188 14.06 -11.49 -2.70
CA GLY A 188 13.73 -12.55 -1.73
C GLY A 188 14.85 -12.77 -0.72
N LYS A 189 14.59 -13.62 0.29
CA LYS A 189 15.57 -13.98 1.33
C LYS A 189 16.86 -14.63 0.81
N ASP A 190 16.84 -15.14 -0.42
CA ASP A 190 18.02 -15.68 -1.10
C ASP A 190 18.82 -14.61 -1.88
N GLY A 191 18.47 -13.33 -1.74
CA GLY A 191 19.08 -12.22 -2.45
C GLY A 191 18.70 -12.12 -3.93
N LYS A 192 17.89 -13.05 -4.46
CA LYS A 192 17.52 -13.02 -5.88
C LYS A 192 16.44 -11.98 -6.14
N LEU A 193 16.57 -11.31 -7.28
CA LEU A 193 15.54 -10.44 -7.82
C LEU A 193 14.30 -11.29 -8.19
N ARG A 194 13.21 -11.07 -7.48
CA ARG A 194 11.92 -11.77 -7.67
C ARG A 194 10.99 -11.05 -8.63
N ALA A 195 11.05 -9.72 -8.64
CA ALA A 195 10.25 -8.91 -9.55
C ALA A 195 10.88 -7.55 -9.78
N LYS A 196 10.59 -6.98 -10.96
CA LYS A 196 10.92 -5.62 -11.37
C LYS A 196 9.64 -4.95 -11.84
N HIS A 197 9.21 -3.90 -11.14
CA HIS A 197 8.03 -3.11 -11.46
C HIS A 197 8.44 -1.73 -11.95
N ARG A 198 8.11 -1.40 -13.20
CA ARG A 198 8.24 -0.06 -13.75
C ARG A 198 6.92 0.68 -13.54
N LYS A 199 6.96 1.88 -12.96
CA LYS A 199 5.80 2.73 -12.68
C LYS A 199 4.91 2.85 -13.92
N LEU A 200 3.64 2.48 -13.79
CA LEU A 200 2.72 2.43 -14.93
C LEU A 200 2.16 3.82 -15.25
N HIS A 201 1.77 4.55 -14.21
CA HIS A 201 1.16 5.85 -14.33
C HIS A 201 2.19 6.92 -13.95
N LEU A 202 2.77 7.58 -14.96
CA LEU A 202 3.72 8.65 -14.75
C LEU A 202 3.05 9.88 -14.12
N PHE A 203 3.78 10.56 -13.23
CA PHE A 203 3.30 11.73 -12.52
C PHE A 203 3.33 12.99 -13.41
N ASP A 204 2.27 13.14 -14.19
CA ASP A 204 2.03 14.31 -15.04
C ASP A 204 0.88 15.14 -14.46
N ILE A 205 1.22 16.18 -13.70
CA ILE A 205 0.24 17.10 -13.12
C ILE A 205 0.61 18.55 -13.40
N ASP A 206 -0.43 19.37 -13.51
CA ASP A 206 -0.33 20.82 -13.57
C ASP A 206 -1.42 21.42 -12.68
N ILE A 207 -1.03 21.88 -11.49
CA ILE A 207 -1.89 22.57 -10.53
C ILE A 207 -1.42 24.03 -10.49
N PRO A 208 -2.09 24.94 -11.23
CA PRO A 208 -1.66 26.32 -11.36
C PRO A 208 -1.38 26.99 -10.01
N GLY A 209 -0.20 27.60 -9.88
CA GLY A 209 0.23 28.30 -8.68
C GLY A 209 0.66 27.40 -7.51
N GLN A 210 0.66 26.07 -7.66
CA GLN A 210 1.07 25.14 -6.60
C GLN A 210 2.17 24.18 -7.05
N ILE A 211 1.89 23.31 -8.02
CA ILE A 211 2.86 22.33 -8.50
C ILE A 211 2.60 21.95 -9.95
N THR A 212 3.65 21.99 -10.75
CA THR A 212 3.67 21.44 -12.11
C THR A 212 4.83 20.46 -12.18
N PHE A 213 4.54 19.20 -12.46
CA PHE A 213 5.55 18.16 -12.64
C PHE A 213 5.12 17.25 -13.78
N LYS A 214 6.06 16.94 -14.68
CA LYS A 214 5.80 16.10 -15.85
C LYS A 214 6.89 15.05 -15.95
N GLU A 215 6.70 13.94 -15.26
CA GLU A 215 7.64 12.82 -15.20
C GLU A 215 7.85 12.21 -16.61
N SER A 216 6.84 12.26 -17.47
CA SER A 216 6.90 11.78 -18.87
C SER A 216 7.83 12.56 -19.79
N LYS A 217 8.36 13.71 -19.35
CA LYS A 217 9.41 14.43 -20.10
C LYS A 217 10.71 13.63 -20.15
N THR A 218 10.97 12.81 -19.14
CA THR A 218 12.24 12.10 -18.98
C THR A 218 12.03 10.59 -18.84
N LEU A 219 11.00 10.15 -18.11
CA LEU A 219 10.75 8.74 -17.84
C LEU A 219 9.73 8.14 -18.82
N THR A 220 9.85 6.82 -19.01
CA THR A 220 8.94 5.98 -19.78
C THR A 220 8.07 5.18 -18.82
N ALA A 221 6.78 5.03 -19.14
CA ALA A 221 5.86 4.20 -18.38
C ALA A 221 6.25 2.72 -18.49
N GLY A 222 5.99 1.96 -17.43
CA GLY A 222 6.00 0.51 -17.47
C GLY A 222 4.84 -0.04 -18.31
N GLU A 223 4.97 -1.31 -18.69
CA GLU A 223 4.02 -1.95 -19.62
C GLU A 223 3.17 -3.03 -18.94
N ASN A 224 3.53 -3.48 -17.73
CA ASN A 224 2.91 -4.62 -17.08
C ASN A 224 2.67 -4.40 -15.57
N PRO A 225 1.49 -4.76 -15.05
CA PRO A 225 1.27 -4.83 -13.61
C PRO A 225 2.14 -5.91 -12.97
N THR A 226 2.64 -5.65 -11.76
CA THR A 226 3.60 -6.53 -11.09
C THR A 226 3.00 -7.11 -9.81
N ILE A 227 2.87 -8.43 -9.80
CA ILE A 227 2.50 -9.21 -8.64
C ILE A 227 3.54 -10.31 -8.43
N VAL A 228 3.97 -10.51 -7.19
CA VAL A 228 5.10 -11.37 -6.87
C VAL A 228 4.80 -12.22 -5.64
N ASP A 229 5.10 -13.52 -5.73
CA ASP A 229 5.11 -14.42 -4.58
C ASP A 229 6.42 -14.28 -3.83
N THR A 230 6.32 -14.09 -2.52
CA THR A 230 7.45 -13.94 -1.60
C THR A 230 7.26 -14.81 -0.38
N ASP A 231 8.29 -14.91 0.46
CA ASP A 231 8.24 -15.66 1.72
C ASP A 231 7.21 -15.09 2.73
N VAL A 232 6.78 -13.83 2.53
CA VAL A 232 5.76 -13.17 3.37
C VAL A 232 4.38 -13.11 2.70
N GLY A 233 4.20 -13.80 1.58
CA GLY A 233 2.96 -13.85 0.82
C GLY A 233 3.03 -13.13 -0.52
N ARG A 234 1.88 -13.06 -1.19
CA ARG A 234 1.75 -12.42 -2.51
C ARG A 234 1.58 -10.91 -2.39
N ILE A 235 2.46 -10.16 -3.06
CA ILE A 235 2.53 -8.70 -3.01
C ILE A 235 2.21 -8.10 -4.38
N GLY A 236 1.29 -7.14 -4.44
CA GLY A 236 1.10 -6.26 -5.60
C GLY A 236 1.94 -4.98 -5.45
N ILE A 237 2.65 -4.59 -6.51
CA ILE A 237 3.56 -3.43 -6.48
C ILE A 237 2.97 -2.31 -7.33
N GLY A 238 2.88 -1.11 -6.77
CA GLY A 238 2.68 0.13 -7.53
C GLY A 238 3.68 1.17 -7.05
N ILE A 239 3.91 2.24 -7.81
CA ILE A 239 4.75 3.36 -7.38
C ILE A 239 3.94 4.64 -7.38
N CYS A 240 3.85 5.28 -6.22
CA CYS A 240 3.34 6.63 -6.01
C CYS A 240 2.00 6.89 -6.71
N TYR A 241 2.03 7.50 -7.89
CA TYR A 241 0.87 7.90 -8.67
C TYR A 241 -0.02 6.71 -9.07
N ASP A 242 0.54 5.50 -9.16
CA ASP A 242 -0.20 4.25 -9.35
C ASP A 242 -1.32 4.06 -8.32
N ILE A 243 -1.15 4.56 -7.08
CA ILE A 243 -2.17 4.45 -6.03
C ILE A 243 -3.46 5.20 -6.39
N ARG A 244 -3.44 6.13 -7.36
CA ARG A 244 -4.66 6.86 -7.77
C ARG A 244 -5.60 6.04 -8.65
N PHE A 245 -5.11 4.94 -9.22
CA PHE A 245 -5.83 4.11 -10.18
C PHE A 245 -6.35 2.85 -9.48
N GLU A 246 -7.61 2.87 -9.07
CA GLU A 246 -8.24 1.78 -8.30
C GLU A 246 -8.23 0.45 -9.08
N GLU A 247 -8.35 0.51 -10.40
CA GLU A 247 -8.35 -0.65 -11.28
C GLU A 247 -7.11 -1.52 -11.09
N LEU A 248 -5.95 -0.89 -10.84
CA LEU A 248 -4.71 -1.60 -10.57
C LEU A 248 -4.77 -2.40 -9.25
N ALA A 249 -5.32 -1.81 -8.19
CA ALA A 249 -5.52 -2.50 -6.92
C ALA A 249 -6.58 -3.61 -7.03
N MET A 250 -7.66 -3.38 -7.78
CA MET A 250 -8.65 -4.41 -8.06
C MET A 250 -8.05 -5.59 -8.83
N LEU A 251 -7.14 -5.33 -9.78
CA LEU A 251 -6.40 -6.36 -10.51
C LEU A 251 -5.51 -7.17 -9.55
N TYR A 252 -4.75 -6.51 -8.67
CA TYR A 252 -3.93 -7.21 -7.68
C TYR A 252 -4.75 -8.06 -6.72
N ALA A 253 -5.89 -7.56 -6.25
CA ALA A 253 -6.83 -8.34 -5.44
C ALA A 253 -7.38 -9.55 -6.20
N ALA A 254 -7.75 -9.38 -7.48
CA ALA A 254 -8.23 -10.47 -8.35
C ALA A 254 -7.15 -11.50 -8.70
N ARG A 255 -5.87 -11.14 -8.57
CA ARG A 255 -4.69 -12.02 -8.72
C ARG A 255 -4.17 -12.54 -7.39
N GLY A 256 -4.95 -12.39 -6.31
CA GLY A 256 -4.69 -13.01 -5.01
C GLY A 256 -3.62 -12.34 -4.17
N ALA A 257 -3.35 -11.04 -4.37
CA ALA A 257 -2.50 -10.30 -3.46
C ALA A 257 -3.05 -10.30 -2.03
N HIS A 258 -2.16 -10.25 -1.05
CA HIS A 258 -2.48 -10.06 0.37
C HIS A 258 -2.12 -8.64 0.83
N LEU A 259 -1.02 -8.13 0.26
CA LEU A 259 -0.43 -6.83 0.56
C LEU A 259 -0.22 -6.07 -0.75
N LEU A 260 -0.53 -4.78 -0.74
CA LEU A 260 -0.11 -3.84 -1.76
C LEU A 260 1.01 -2.95 -1.21
N CYS A 261 2.12 -2.84 -1.93
CA CYS A 261 3.21 -1.94 -1.58
C CYS A 261 3.28 -0.79 -2.58
N TYR A 262 3.31 0.43 -2.05
CA TYR A 262 3.45 1.66 -2.81
C TYR A 262 4.60 2.51 -2.25
N PRO A 263 5.85 2.30 -2.69
CA PRO A 263 6.86 3.35 -2.58
C PRO A 263 6.32 4.61 -3.25
N GLY A 264 6.35 5.77 -2.58
CA GLY A 264 5.84 6.99 -3.18
C GLY A 264 6.18 8.26 -2.45
N ALA A 265 6.46 9.33 -3.19
CA ALA A 265 6.72 10.66 -2.68
C ALA A 265 5.58 11.60 -3.08
N PHE A 266 4.51 11.70 -2.28
CA PHE A 266 3.51 12.76 -2.50
C PHE A 266 4.09 14.12 -2.08
N ASN A 267 3.61 15.21 -2.68
CA ASN A 267 4.05 16.57 -2.35
C ASN A 267 3.17 17.24 -1.30
N MET A 268 3.56 18.44 -0.86
CA MET A 268 2.83 19.23 0.14
C MET A 268 1.41 19.70 -0.27
N THR A 269 1.07 19.69 -1.56
CA THR A 269 -0.29 20.01 -2.03
C THR A 269 -1.19 18.78 -1.97
N THR A 270 -0.71 17.65 -2.51
CA THR A 270 -1.53 16.44 -2.68
C THR A 270 -1.47 15.51 -1.47
N GLY A 271 -0.38 15.53 -0.71
CA GLY A 271 -0.15 14.71 0.48
C GLY A 271 -1.24 14.88 1.55
N PRO A 272 -1.46 16.09 2.07
CA PRO A 272 -2.44 16.34 3.14
C PRO A 272 -3.87 15.89 2.81
N LEU A 273 -4.24 15.92 1.53
CA LEU A 273 -5.60 15.62 1.08
C LEU A 273 -5.78 14.17 0.66
N HIS A 274 -4.77 13.59 0.00
CA HIS A 274 -4.94 12.35 -0.74
C HIS A 274 -4.10 11.18 -0.23
N TRP A 275 -2.99 11.42 0.47
CA TRP A 275 -2.08 10.34 0.86
C TRP A 275 -2.79 9.30 1.73
N GLU A 276 -3.38 9.74 2.85
CA GLU A 276 -4.09 8.83 3.76
C GLU A 276 -5.39 8.30 3.15
N LEU A 277 -6.13 9.15 2.45
CA LEU A 277 -7.40 8.79 1.84
C LEU A 277 -7.23 7.63 0.85
N LEU A 278 -6.25 7.73 -0.07
CA LEU A 278 -6.06 6.76 -1.12
C LEU A 278 -5.60 5.41 -0.56
N GLN A 279 -4.64 5.37 0.36
CA GLN A 279 -4.21 4.11 0.97
C GLN A 279 -5.35 3.39 1.70
N ARG A 280 -6.20 4.13 2.42
CA ARG A 280 -7.36 3.57 3.13
C ARG A 280 -8.41 3.06 2.15
N ALA A 281 -8.69 3.79 1.08
CA ALA A 281 -9.59 3.35 0.03
C ALA A 281 -9.11 2.03 -0.61
N ARG A 282 -7.83 1.96 -1.02
CA ARG A 282 -7.24 0.73 -1.60
C ARG A 282 -7.34 -0.46 -0.65
N ALA A 283 -7.09 -0.26 0.64
CA ALA A 283 -7.17 -1.30 1.66
C ALA A 283 -8.63 -1.76 1.89
N THR A 284 -9.55 -0.82 2.10
CA THR A 284 -10.96 -1.09 2.43
C THR A 284 -11.70 -1.74 1.27
N ASP A 285 -11.57 -1.21 0.05
CA ASP A 285 -12.36 -1.64 -1.10
C ASP A 285 -11.90 -3.00 -1.63
N ASN A 286 -10.62 -3.31 -1.50
CA ASN A 286 -10.02 -4.57 -1.94
C ASN A 286 -9.84 -5.60 -0.81
N GLN A 287 -10.07 -5.20 0.43
CA GLN A 287 -9.91 -6.02 1.64
C GLN A 287 -8.48 -6.60 1.74
N LEU A 288 -7.49 -5.73 1.59
CA LEU A 288 -6.06 -6.03 1.58
C LEU A 288 -5.31 -5.17 2.60
N PHE A 289 -4.10 -5.59 2.98
CA PHE A 289 -3.15 -4.66 3.58
C PHE A 289 -2.57 -3.72 2.52
N VAL A 290 -2.26 -2.49 2.91
CA VAL A 290 -1.59 -1.50 2.07
C VAL A 290 -0.43 -0.88 2.85
N ALA A 291 0.77 -0.95 2.30
CA ALA A 291 1.97 -0.31 2.85
C ALA A 291 2.47 0.76 1.87
N THR A 292 2.65 1.97 2.37
CA THR A 292 3.21 3.10 1.63
C THR A 292 4.50 3.55 2.29
N CYS A 293 5.53 3.85 1.50
CA CYS A 293 6.79 4.37 2.04
C CYS A 293 7.25 5.60 1.25
N SER A 294 7.40 6.71 1.96
CA SER A 294 7.81 8.00 1.41
C SER A 294 9.22 8.35 1.84
N PRO A 295 9.97 9.13 1.05
CA PRO A 295 11.13 9.83 1.57
C PRO A 295 10.71 10.78 2.71
N ALA A 296 11.64 11.07 3.60
CA ALA A 296 11.49 12.13 4.59
C ALA A 296 11.39 13.49 3.90
N ARG A 297 10.73 14.44 4.57
CA ARG A 297 10.57 15.80 4.04
C ARG A 297 11.88 16.57 4.13
N ASP A 298 12.41 17.01 2.98
CA ASP A 298 13.44 18.04 2.91
C ASP A 298 12.86 19.36 2.38
N PRO A 299 12.68 20.38 3.24
CA PRO A 299 12.18 21.70 2.81
C PRO A 299 13.10 22.42 1.82
N ARG A 300 14.35 21.99 1.67
CA ARG A 300 15.34 22.59 0.76
C ARG A 300 15.42 21.85 -0.57
N GLY A 301 14.81 20.68 -0.68
CA GLY A 301 14.80 19.88 -1.90
C GLY A 301 13.92 20.51 -2.99
N GLY A 302 14.28 20.28 -4.26
CA GLY A 302 13.47 20.75 -5.39
C GLY A 302 12.07 20.13 -5.46
N TYR A 303 11.90 18.93 -4.87
CA TYR A 303 10.61 18.28 -4.66
C TYR A 303 10.43 17.99 -3.17
N VAL A 304 9.50 18.69 -2.52
CA VAL A 304 9.27 18.57 -1.07
C VAL A 304 8.25 17.46 -0.79
N ALA A 305 8.76 16.31 -0.33
CA ALA A 305 7.94 15.15 0.01
C ALA A 305 7.05 15.39 1.25
N TRP A 306 5.89 14.76 1.25
CA TRP A 306 4.93 14.79 2.34
C TRP A 306 5.43 13.99 3.55
N GLY A 307 6.11 12.86 3.33
CA GLY A 307 6.47 11.89 4.37
C GLY A 307 5.30 10.97 4.68
N HIS A 308 5.11 10.67 5.97
CA HIS A 308 3.98 9.89 6.48
C HIS A 308 3.89 8.47 5.90
N SER A 309 5.01 7.76 5.83
CA SER A 309 5.01 6.32 5.51
C SER A 309 4.02 5.59 6.43
N THR A 310 3.13 4.76 5.87
CA THR A 310 1.98 4.20 6.60
C THR A 310 1.73 2.74 6.25
N LEU A 311 1.34 1.96 7.26
CA LEU A 311 0.69 0.65 7.09
C LEU A 311 -0.81 0.77 7.40
N VAL A 312 -1.65 0.30 6.47
CA VAL A 312 -3.11 0.25 6.60
C VAL A 312 -3.59 -1.20 6.55
N GLY A 313 -4.48 -1.55 7.47
CA GLY A 313 -5.11 -2.87 7.55
C GLY A 313 -6.35 -3.02 6.65
N PRO A 314 -6.87 -4.25 6.48
CA PRO A 314 -7.95 -4.55 5.54
C PRO A 314 -9.33 -3.97 5.94
N PHE A 315 -9.47 -3.38 7.13
CA PHE A 315 -10.67 -2.62 7.51
C PHE A 315 -10.54 -1.12 7.16
N GLY A 316 -9.41 -0.69 6.58
CA GLY A 316 -9.11 0.72 6.32
C GLY A 316 -8.56 1.47 7.53
N GLN A 317 -8.16 0.76 8.58
CA GLN A 317 -7.56 1.32 9.77
C GLN A 317 -6.06 1.55 9.56
N VAL A 318 -5.56 2.72 9.95
CA VAL A 318 -4.12 3.00 10.00
C VAL A 318 -3.53 2.23 11.18
N LEU A 319 -2.63 1.29 10.90
CA LEU A 319 -2.00 0.44 11.91
C LEU A 319 -0.71 1.07 12.47
N ALA A 320 0.05 1.75 11.61
CA ALA A 320 1.23 2.51 11.99
C ALA A 320 1.48 3.59 10.94
N THR A 321 1.91 4.78 11.37
CA THR A 321 2.32 5.86 10.47
C THR A 321 3.50 6.62 11.05
N THR A 322 4.38 7.12 10.18
CA THR A 322 5.38 8.12 10.55
C THR A 322 4.75 9.52 10.51
N GLU A 323 5.49 10.50 11.03
CA GLU A 323 5.35 11.91 10.67
C GLU A 323 6.17 12.20 9.40
N HIS A 324 6.70 13.42 9.25
CA HIS A 324 7.44 13.87 8.07
C HIS A 324 8.97 13.75 8.20
N GLU A 325 9.50 13.53 9.39
CA GLU A 325 10.94 13.37 9.62
C GLU A 325 11.43 11.96 9.27
N GLU A 326 12.75 11.82 9.09
CA GLU A 326 13.37 10.52 8.89
C GLU A 326 13.12 9.60 10.07
N THR A 327 12.57 8.42 9.78
CA THR A 327 12.33 7.39 10.79
C THR A 327 11.99 6.06 10.13
N THR A 328 12.09 4.98 10.88
CA THR A 328 11.59 3.66 10.46
C THR A 328 10.50 3.23 11.42
N ILE A 329 9.32 2.93 10.89
CA ILE A 329 8.26 2.27 11.67
C ILE A 329 8.26 0.78 11.40
N ILE A 330 7.95 0.01 12.45
CA ILE A 330 7.79 -1.44 12.38
C ILE A 330 6.41 -1.79 12.90
N ALA A 331 5.68 -2.60 12.15
CA ALA A 331 4.34 -3.05 12.51
C ALA A 331 4.14 -4.52 12.14
N GLU A 332 3.22 -5.18 12.82
CA GLU A 332 2.82 -6.56 12.52
C GLU A 332 1.71 -6.57 11.46
N ILE A 333 1.88 -7.42 10.45
CA ILE A 333 0.81 -7.83 9.53
C ILE A 333 0.29 -9.18 10.01
N ASP A 334 -1.04 -9.32 10.05
CA ASP A 334 -1.73 -10.55 10.39
C ASP A 334 -2.80 -10.85 9.33
N TYR A 335 -2.51 -11.82 8.46
CA TYR A 335 -3.41 -12.14 7.34
C TYR A 335 -4.73 -12.78 7.76
N SER A 336 -4.87 -13.26 9.01
CA SER A 336 -6.18 -13.67 9.52
C SER A 336 -7.20 -12.51 9.52
N GLN A 337 -6.73 -11.26 9.56
CA GLN A 337 -7.58 -10.08 9.44
C GLN A 337 -8.23 -9.96 8.05
N ILE A 338 -7.58 -10.44 6.99
CA ILE A 338 -8.16 -10.45 5.64
C ILE A 338 -9.36 -11.41 5.61
N ASP A 339 -9.18 -12.62 6.15
CA ASP A 339 -10.24 -13.64 6.17
C ASP A 339 -11.42 -13.20 7.04
N LEU A 340 -11.13 -12.64 8.21
CA LEU A 340 -12.14 -12.05 9.09
C LEU A 340 -12.92 -10.94 8.37
N ARG A 341 -12.20 -10.04 7.67
CA ARG A 341 -12.80 -8.94 6.92
C ARG A 341 -13.71 -9.43 5.79
N ARG A 342 -13.27 -10.42 5.03
CA ARG A 342 -14.02 -11.02 3.91
C ARG A 342 -15.21 -11.84 4.39
N THR A 343 -15.12 -12.48 5.55
CA THR A 343 -16.23 -13.18 6.19
C THR A 343 -17.31 -12.21 6.66
N ASN A 344 -16.92 -11.14 7.35
CA ASN A 344 -17.85 -10.15 7.90
C ASN A 344 -18.46 -9.24 6.84
N LEU A 345 -17.73 -8.95 5.75
CA LEU A 345 -18.21 -8.15 4.64
C LEU A 345 -17.85 -8.82 3.30
N PRO A 346 -18.67 -9.75 2.78
CA PRO A 346 -18.34 -10.58 1.62
C PRO A 346 -18.56 -9.83 0.30
N LEU A 347 -17.83 -8.73 0.08
CA LEU A 347 -17.95 -7.86 -1.10
C LEU A 347 -17.84 -8.65 -2.41
N GLY A 348 -16.95 -9.65 -2.46
CA GLY A 348 -16.77 -10.53 -3.61
C GLY A 348 -18.04 -11.27 -4.04
N LYS A 349 -18.95 -11.59 -3.10
CA LYS A 349 -20.22 -12.30 -3.38
C LYS A 349 -21.34 -11.35 -3.83
N GLN A 350 -21.12 -10.04 -3.77
CA GLN A 350 -22.12 -9.00 -3.97
C GLN A 350 -21.84 -8.12 -5.20
N LYS A 351 -20.70 -8.32 -5.88
CA LYS A 351 -20.38 -7.60 -7.11
C LYS A 351 -21.43 -7.92 -8.18
N ARG A 352 -21.85 -6.89 -8.94
CA ARG A 352 -22.83 -6.97 -10.04
C ARG A 352 -22.14 -7.28 -11.38
N GLY A 353 -21.66 -8.51 -11.55
CA GLY A 353 -21.02 -8.94 -12.79
C GLY A 353 -21.94 -8.95 -14.01
N ASP A 354 -23.25 -8.93 -13.75
CA ASP A 354 -24.32 -8.71 -14.71
C ASP A 354 -24.40 -7.25 -15.22
N LEU A 355 -23.83 -6.28 -14.48
CA LEU A 355 -23.86 -4.86 -14.84
C LEU A 355 -22.49 -4.29 -15.21
N TYR A 356 -21.43 -4.71 -14.52
CA TYR A 356 -20.09 -4.19 -14.72
C TYR A 356 -19.02 -5.27 -14.48
N GLN A 357 -17.91 -5.15 -15.20
CA GLN A 357 -16.81 -6.09 -15.13
C GLN A 357 -15.46 -5.37 -15.14
N LEU A 358 -14.52 -5.87 -14.34
CA LEU A 358 -13.10 -5.53 -14.48
C LEU A 358 -12.46 -6.51 -15.46
N VAL A 359 -11.83 -6.00 -16.52
CA VAL A 359 -11.16 -6.83 -17.53
C VAL A 359 -9.64 -6.75 -17.38
N ASP A 360 -9.03 -7.86 -16.96
CA ASP A 360 -7.58 -8.03 -16.89
C ASP A 360 -7.03 -8.48 -18.25
N ILE A 361 -6.71 -7.49 -19.09
CA ILE A 361 -6.25 -7.70 -20.46
C ILE A 361 -4.96 -8.53 -20.51
N HIS A 362 -4.04 -8.32 -19.55
CA HIS A 362 -2.77 -9.04 -19.53
C HIS A 362 -2.99 -10.52 -19.21
N ARG A 363 -3.79 -10.82 -18.18
CA ARG A 363 -4.05 -12.22 -17.80
C ARG A 363 -4.85 -12.97 -18.85
N LEU A 364 -5.78 -12.30 -19.55
CA LEU A 364 -6.52 -12.89 -20.66
C LEU A 364 -5.61 -13.33 -21.82
N LYS A 365 -4.55 -12.58 -22.11
CA LYS A 365 -3.61 -12.91 -23.19
C LYS A 365 -2.61 -14.01 -22.81
N SER A 366 -2.43 -14.27 -21.51
CA SER A 366 -1.49 -15.27 -21.00
C SER A 366 -2.11 -16.64 -20.71
N GLN A 367 -3.44 -16.75 -20.80
CA GLN A 367 -4.20 -18.01 -20.75
C GLN A 367 -4.46 -18.49 -22.17
#